data_AF-A0A2U8W1K8-F1
#
_entry.id   AF-A0A2U8W1K8-F1
#
_cell.length_a   1.000
_cell.length_b   1.000
_cell.length_c   1.000
_cell.angle_alpha   90.00
_cell.angle_beta   90.00
_cell.angle_gamma   90.00
#
_symmetry.space_group_name_H-M   'P 1'
#
loop_
_entity.id
_entity.type
_entity.pdbx_description
1 polymer ?
#
loop_
_entity_poly.entity_id
_entity_poly.type
_entity_poly.pdbx_seq_one_letter_code
_entity_poly.pdbx_strand_id
1 'polypeptide(L)' 'MAGSTEDRFDALEARIAALEARRGRQVLLIQNEGRCDQGTTEAEQVLREIEEELEALRARTATFASDPRHS' A
#
# COMPACT_ATOMS: atom_id res chain seq x y z
N MET A 1 24.50 -13.85 -0.59
CA MET A 1 24.71 -12.45 -0.97
C MET A 1 23.35 -11.88 -1.33
N ALA A 2 22.61 -11.38 -0.35
CA ALA A 2 21.34 -10.69 -0.55
C ALA A 2 21.40 -9.44 0.30
N GLY A 3 21.16 -8.28 -0.28
CA GLY A 3 21.26 -7.02 0.45
C GLY A 3 21.98 -5.91 -0.32
N SER A 4 21.78 -5.84 -1.63
CA SER A 4 21.94 -4.58 -2.34
C SER A 4 20.85 -3.59 -1.88
N THR A 5 21.13 -2.30 -1.94
CA THR A 5 20.12 -1.25 -1.76
C THR A 5 18.99 -1.38 -2.80
N GLU A 6 19.33 -1.84 -4.02
CA GLU A 6 18.37 -2.11 -5.10
C GLU A 6 17.39 -3.23 -4.70
N ASP A 7 17.87 -4.35 -4.14
CA ASP A 7 17.00 -5.44 -3.66
C ASP A 7 15.95 -4.95 -2.63
N ARG A 8 16.33 -3.97 -1.80
CA ARG A 8 15.46 -3.38 -0.78
C ARG A 8 14.46 -2.42 -1.40
N PHE A 9 14.84 -1.70 -2.44
CA PHE A 9 13.97 -0.80 -3.18
C PHE A 9 12.91 -1.59 -3.95
N ASP A 10 13.32 -2.62 -4.69
CA ASP A 10 12.42 -3.52 -5.43
C ASP A 10 11.41 -4.20 -4.48
N ALA A 11 11.86 -4.60 -3.28
CA ALA A 11 10.97 -5.16 -2.27
C ALA A 11 9.93 -4.15 -1.73
N LEU A 12 10.30 -2.86 -1.62
CA LEU A 12 9.37 -1.80 -1.24
C LEU A 12 8.35 -1.54 -2.35
N GLU A 13 8.79 -1.47 -3.61
CA GLU A 13 7.90 -1.31 -4.76
C GLU A 13 6.91 -2.47 -4.88
N ALA A 14 7.40 -3.71 -4.74
CA ALA A 14 6.55 -4.90 -4.75
C ALA A 14 5.50 -4.88 -3.63
N ARG A 15 5.87 -4.40 -2.43
CA ARG A 15 4.93 -4.26 -1.31
C ARG A 15 3.89 -3.18 -1.58
N ILE A 16 4.28 -2.03 -2.16
CA ILE A 16 3.36 -0.97 -2.56
C ILE A 16 2.36 -1.52 -3.59
N ALA A 17 2.83 -2.19 -4.64
CA ALA A 17 1.96 -2.77 -5.68
C ALA A 17 0.96 -3.78 -5.10
N ALA A 18 1.40 -4.64 -4.17
CA ALA A 18 0.52 -5.60 -3.50
C ALA A 18 -0.57 -4.91 -2.66
N LEU A 19 -0.22 -3.83 -1.94
CA LEU A 19 -1.17 -3.05 -1.16
C LEU A 19 -2.13 -2.25 -2.04
N GLU A 20 -1.69 -1.71 -3.17
CA GLU A 20 -2.58 -1.04 -4.14
C GLU A 20 -3.61 -2.02 -4.71
N ALA A 21 -3.19 -3.25 -5.05
CA ALA A 21 -4.11 -4.30 -5.47
C ALA A 21 -5.10 -4.67 -4.36
N ARG A 22 -4.66 -4.72 -3.09
CA ARG A 22 -5.53 -4.95 -1.93
C ARG A 22 -6.52 -3.81 -1.74
N ARG A 23 -6.08 -2.56 -1.86
CA ARG A 23 -6.92 -1.35 -1.83
C ARG A 23 -8.04 -1.43 -2.85
N GLY A 24 -7.71 -1.79 -4.10
CA GLY A 24 -8.70 -1.96 -5.16
C GLY A 24 -9.77 -3.01 -4.83
N ARG A 25 -9.36 -4.17 -4.28
CA ARG A 25 -10.31 -5.19 -3.81
C ARG A 25 -11.19 -4.69 -2.66
N GLN A 26 -10.62 -3.93 -1.72
CA GLN A 26 -11.36 -3.38 -0.58
C GLN A 26 -12.42 -2.37 -1.01
N VAL A 27 -12.10 -1.51 -1.98
CA VAL A 27 -13.06 -0.58 -2.58
C VAL A 27 -14.23 -1.33 -3.24
N LEU A 28 -13.94 -2.42 -3.97
CA LEU A 28 -14.99 -3.25 -4.57
C LEU A 28 -15.88 -3.92 -3.52
N LEU A 29 -15.31 -4.36 -2.39
CA LEU A 29 -16.06 -4.92 -1.28
C LEU A 29 -17.04 -3.90 -0.70
N ILE A 30 -16.57 -2.69 -0.36
CA ILE A 30 -17.41 -1.59 0.17
C ILE A 30 -18.55 -1.27 -0.81
N GLN A 31 -18.26 -1.21 -2.12
CA GLN A 31 -19.27 -0.97 -3.14
C GLN A 31 -20.32 -2.09 -3.20
N ASN A 32 -19.91 -3.35 -2.96
CA ASN A 32 -20.83 -4.49 -2.95
C ASN A 32 -21.70 -4.49 -1.70
N GLU A 33 -21.09 -4.32 -0.52
CA GLU A 33 -21.77 -4.25 0.77
C GLU A 33 -22.80 -3.11 0.77
N GLY A 34 -22.41 -1.92 0.33
CA GLY A 34 -23.32 -0.78 0.21
C GLY A 34 -24.45 -0.98 -0.80
N ARG A 35 -24.26 -1.80 -1.85
CA ARG A 35 -25.36 -2.19 -2.76
C ARG A 35 -26.33 -3.19 -2.14
N CYS A 36 -25.87 -3.97 -1.17
CA CYS A 36 -26.65 -4.97 -0.47
C CYS A 36 -27.24 -4.44 0.85
N ASP A 37 -27.16 -3.12 1.11
CA ASP A 37 -27.51 -2.48 2.39
C ASP A 37 -26.81 -3.12 3.61
N GLN A 38 -25.62 -3.68 3.39
CA GLN A 38 -24.74 -4.17 4.44
C GLN A 38 -23.92 -3.01 5.01
N GLY A 39 -23.61 -3.08 6.30
CA GLY A 39 -22.76 -2.07 6.95
C GLY A 39 -21.33 -2.13 6.41
N THR A 40 -20.82 -0.99 5.92
CA THR A 40 -19.48 -0.88 5.32
C THR A 40 -18.39 -0.48 6.32
N THR A 41 -18.74 -0.24 7.59
CA THR A 41 -17.84 0.36 8.59
C THR A 41 -16.52 -0.40 8.75
N GLU A 42 -16.58 -1.73 8.88
CA GLU A 42 -15.37 -2.55 9.02
C GLU A 42 -14.53 -2.51 7.73
N ALA A 43 -15.20 -2.58 6.58
CA ALA A 43 -14.53 -2.54 5.30
C ALA A 43 -13.86 -1.19 5.02
N GLU A 44 -14.46 -0.08 5.46
CA GLU A 44 -13.90 1.27 5.42
C GLU A 44 -12.72 1.44 6.37
N GLN A 45 -12.77 0.84 7.56
CA GLN A 45 -11.64 0.83 8.49
C GLN A 45 -10.43 0.13 7.86
N VAL A 46 -10.63 -1.06 7.27
CA VAL A 46 -9.57 -1.79 6.56
C VAL A 46 -9.03 -0.99 5.38
N LEU A 47 -9.88 -0.25 4.66
CA LEU A 47 -9.43 0.61 3.57
C LEU A 47 -8.50 1.72 4.10
N ARG A 48 -8.84 2.35 5.22
CA ARG A 48 -8.02 3.39 5.84
C ARG A 48 -6.65 2.86 6.28
N GLU A 49 -6.61 1.69 6.91
CA GLU A 49 -5.34 1.05 7.31
C GLU A 49 -4.42 0.77 6.11
N ILE A 50 -5.00 0.33 4.98
CA ILE A 50 -4.24 0.12 3.74
C ILE A 50 -3.70 1.44 3.19
N GLU A 51 -4.50 2.51 3.24
CA GLU A 51 -4.10 3.84 2.75
C GLU A 51 -2.99 4.45 3.61
N GLU A 52 -3.07 4.32 4.94
CA GLU A 52 -2.03 4.75 5.87
C GLU A 52 -0.71 3.98 5.64
N GLU A 53 -0.77 2.66 5.43
CA GLU A 53 0.42 1.86 5.13
C GLU A 53 1.05 2.24 3.78
N LEU A 54 0.23 2.49 2.76
CA LEU A 54 0.69 2.95 1.46
C LEU A 54 1.39 4.31 1.54
N GLU A 55 0.83 5.25 2.30
CA GLU A 55 1.42 6.57 2.51
C GLU A 55 2.78 6.45 3.21
N ALA A 56 2.86 5.65 4.29
CA ALA A 56 4.11 5.42 5.01
C ALA A 56 5.19 4.78 4.13
N LEU A 57 4.83 3.79 3.30
CA LEU A 57 5.77 3.15 2.38
C LEU A 57 6.22 4.11 1.27
N ARG A 58 5.32 4.89 0.68
CA ARG A 58 5.69 5.88 -0.35
C ARG A 58 6.61 6.96 0.20
N ALA A 59 6.37 7.45 1.43
CA ALA A 59 7.25 8.40 2.09
C ALA A 59 8.66 7.81 2.32
N ARG A 60 8.73 6.53 2.70
CA ARG A 60 10.00 5.81 2.84
C ARG A 60 10.73 5.66 1.51
N THR A 61 10.03 5.26 0.44
CA THR A 61 10.59 5.14 -0.91
C THR A 61 11.12 6.48 -1.42
N ALA A 62 10.38 7.57 -1.21
CA ALA A 62 10.81 8.92 -1.59
C ALA A 62 12.08 9.37 -0.84
N THR A 63 12.18 9.03 0.46
CA THR A 63 13.39 9.29 1.25
C THR A 63 14.60 8.51 0.71
N PHE A 64 14.41 7.24 0.34
CA PHE A 64 15.47 6.43 -0.26
C PHE A 64 15.92 6.97 -1.62
N ALA A 65 14.98 7.34 -2.49
CA ALA A 65 15.27 7.89 -3.82
C ALA A 65 15.97 9.26 -3.77
N SER A 66 15.78 10.01 -2.68
CA SER A 66 16.36 11.34 -2.51
C SER A 66 17.73 11.32 -1.79
N ASP A 67 18.20 10.18 -1.29
CA ASP A 67 19.50 10.08 -0.62
C ASP A 67 20.63 9.99 -1.67
N PRO A 68 21.55 10.99 -1.75
CA PRO A 68 22.62 11.01 -2.74
C PRO A 68 23.63 9.86 -2.62
N ARG A 69 23.59 9.10 -1.51
CA ARG A 69 24.41 7.90 -1.31
C ARG A 69 23.80 6.66 -2.00
N HIS A 70 22.65 6.83 -2.63
CA HIS A 70 21.87 5.79 -3.31
C HIS A 70 21.61 6.12 -4.79
N SER A 71 22.13 7.25 -5.32
CA SER A 71 22.08 7.63 -6.75
C SER A 71 23.38 7.34 -7.50
#